data_AF-A0A2A5M2W3-F1
#
_entry.id   AF-A0A2A5M2W3-F1
#
_cell.length_a   1.000
_cell.length_b   1.000
_cell.length_c   1.000
_cell.angle_alpha   90.00
_cell.angle_beta   90.00
_cell.angle_gamma   90.00
#
_symmetry.space_group_name_H-M   'P 1'
#
loop_
_entity.id
_entity.type
_entity.pdbx_description
1 polymer ?
#
loop_
_entity_poly.entity_id
_entity_poly.type
_entity_poly.pdbx_seq_one_letter_code
_entity_poly.pdbx_strand_id
1 'polypeptide(L)'
;MLDLKNLQNNFDEVAKKLKNKKVDENILKKLAELFASLKKEKTALEEFQAFQNKFSKELATAEDKENLKAKLSENKSKINEQSAKVNALENELEEIAHAI
;
A
#
# COMPACT_ATOMS: atom_id res chain seq x y z
N MET A 1 20.65 -3.20 1.76
CA MET A 1 19.22 -2.89 1.64
C MET A 1 18.65 -3.78 0.54
N LEU A 2 17.69 -4.64 0.88
CA LEU A 2 16.99 -5.45 -0.12
C LEU A 2 16.28 -4.52 -1.11
N ASP A 3 16.43 -4.76 -2.40
CA ASP A 3 15.71 -3.98 -3.40
C ASP A 3 14.23 -4.40 -3.41
N LEU A 4 13.40 -3.67 -2.66
CA LEU A 4 11.97 -3.93 -2.51
C LEU A 4 11.24 -3.86 -3.87
N LYS A 5 11.69 -3.01 -4.80
CA LYS A 5 11.11 -2.95 -6.16
C LYS A 5 11.45 -4.20 -6.95
N ASN A 6 12.69 -4.67 -6.86
CA ASN A 6 13.08 -5.92 -7.52
C ASN A 6 12.34 -7.12 -6.92
N LEU A 7 12.18 -7.16 -5.60
CA LEU A 7 11.41 -8.19 -4.91
C LEU A 7 9.93 -8.19 -5.33
N GLN A 8 9.34 -7.02 -5.53
CA GLN A 8 7.94 -6.89 -5.97
C GLN A 8 7.71 -7.43 -7.39
N ASN A 9 8.72 -7.31 -8.27
CA ASN A 9 8.62 -7.77 -9.65
C ASN A 9 9.11 -9.22 -9.84
N ASN A 10 10.07 -9.66 -9.03
CA ASN A 10 10.78 -10.94 -9.18
C ASN A 10 10.84 -11.72 -7.87
N PHE A 11 9.69 -11.86 -7.18
CA PHE A 11 9.62 -12.47 -5.85
C PHE A 11 10.27 -13.86 -5.82
N ASP A 12 9.99 -14.74 -6.78
CA ASP A 12 10.56 -16.09 -6.85
C ASP A 12 12.09 -16.09 -6.95
N GLU A 13 12.68 -15.19 -7.73
CA GLU A 13 14.13 -15.10 -7.86
C GLU A 13 14.79 -14.58 -6.58
N VAL A 14 14.19 -13.54 -5.98
CA VAL A 14 14.72 -12.97 -4.75
C VAL A 14 14.54 -13.97 -3.60
N ALA A 15 13.39 -14.63 -3.48
CA ALA A 15 13.16 -15.68 -2.50
C ALA A 15 14.15 -16.85 -2.64
N LYS A 16 14.47 -17.28 -3.87
CA LYS A 16 15.53 -18.28 -4.10
C LYS A 16 16.90 -17.79 -3.63
N LYS A 17 17.27 -16.54 -3.95
CA LYS A 17 18.54 -15.93 -3.49
C LYS A 17 18.61 -15.85 -1.97
N LEU A 18 17.50 -15.46 -1.31
CA LEU A 18 17.40 -15.39 0.14
C LEU A 18 17.43 -16.80 0.78
N LYS A 19 16.77 -17.79 0.19
CA LYS A 19 16.85 -19.19 0.64
C LYS A 19 18.28 -19.74 0.54
N ASN A 20 19.02 -19.40 -0.51
CA ASN A 20 20.44 -19.75 -0.64
C ASN A 20 21.32 -19.07 0.43
N LYS A 21 20.89 -17.90 0.93
CA LYS A 21 21.51 -17.22 2.08
C LYS A 21 21.09 -17.80 3.44
N LYS A 22 20.35 -18.92 3.47
CA LYS A 22 19.80 -19.55 4.67
C LYS A 22 18.82 -18.65 5.45
N VAL A 23 18.14 -17.74 4.76
CA VAL A 23 17.03 -16.97 5.34
C VAL A 23 15.89 -17.92 5.64
N ASP A 24 15.28 -17.76 6.81
CA ASP A 24 14.21 -18.63 7.28
C ASP A 24 13.01 -18.61 6.32
N GLU A 25 12.45 -19.78 6.04
CA GLU A 25 11.32 -19.92 5.11
C GLU A 25 10.05 -19.22 5.63
N ASN A 26 9.91 -19.08 6.96
CA ASN A 26 8.83 -18.31 7.57
C ASN A 26 8.99 -16.80 7.28
N ILE A 27 10.22 -16.28 7.27
CA ILE A 27 10.50 -14.88 6.92
C ILE A 27 10.12 -14.65 5.46
N LEU A 28 10.46 -15.56 4.55
CA LEU A 28 10.10 -15.47 3.14
C LEU A 28 8.59 -15.48 2.91
N LYS A 29 7.85 -16.34 3.62
CA LYS A 29 6.38 -16.34 3.56
C LYS A 29 5.78 -15.03 4.08
N LYS A 30 6.26 -14.55 5.23
CA LYS A 30 5.82 -13.29 5.81
C LYS A 30 6.07 -12.11 4.86
N LEU A 31 7.24 -12.10 4.20
CA LEU A 31 7.58 -11.11 3.17
C LEU A 31 6.57 -11.15 2.01
N ALA A 32 6.22 -12.33 1.50
CA ALA A 32 5.24 -12.49 0.43
C ALA A 32 3.86 -11.93 0.82
N GLU A 33 3.39 -12.27 2.02
CA GLU A 33 2.10 -11.83 2.56
C GLU A 33 2.06 -10.32 2.78
N LEU A 34 3.14 -9.73 3.32
CA LEU A 34 3.27 -8.28 3.49
C LEU A 34 3.25 -7.56 2.16
N PHE A 35 3.91 -8.10 1.12
CA PHE A 35 3.87 -7.51 -0.23
C PHE A 35 2.49 -7.58 -0.87
N ALA A 36 1.81 -8.72 -0.76
CA ALA A 36 0.45 -8.87 -1.27
C ALA A 36 -0.50 -7.88 -0.58
N SER A 37 -0.38 -7.76 0.74
CA SER A 37 -1.11 -6.78 1.54
C SER A 37 -0.77 -5.35 1.12
N LEU A 38 0.50 -4.99 1.04
CA LEU A 38 0.94 -3.65 0.65
C LEU A 38 0.40 -3.25 -0.72
N LYS A 39 0.47 -4.15 -1.71
CA LYS A 39 -0.04 -3.90 -3.06
C LYS A 39 -1.54 -3.62 -3.03
N LYS A 40 -2.30 -4.47 -2.31
CA LYS A 40 -3.74 -4.29 -2.15
C LYS A 40 -4.08 -2.96 -1.48
N GLU A 41 -3.40 -2.64 -0.38
CA GLU A 41 -3.66 -1.41 0.37
C GLU A 41 -3.24 -0.16 -0.42
N LYS A 42 -2.17 -0.23 -1.23
CA LYS A 42 -1.76 0.85 -2.15
C LYS A 42 -2.79 1.08 -3.26
N THR A 43 -3.28 0.01 -3.89
CA THR A 43 -4.32 0.15 -4.91
C THR A 43 -5.59 0.78 -4.33
N ALA A 44 -6.01 0.37 -3.13
CA ALA A 44 -7.14 1.01 -2.45
C ALA A 44 -6.89 2.49 -2.13
N LEU A 45 -5.67 2.84 -1.71
CA LEU A 45 -5.28 4.24 -1.49
C LEU A 45 -5.39 5.07 -2.77
N GLU A 46 -4.88 4.55 -3.89
CA GLU A 46 -4.94 5.20 -5.20
C GLU A 46 -6.40 5.40 -5.64
N GLU A 47 -7.27 4.42 -5.42
CA GLU A 47 -8.71 4.52 -5.71
C GLU A 47 -9.38 5.62 -4.88
N PHE A 48 -9.11 5.69 -3.57
CA PHE A 48 -9.66 6.74 -2.72
C PHE A 48 -9.14 8.13 -3.11
N GLN A 49 -7.86 8.25 -3.44
CA GLN A 49 -7.28 9.50 -3.93
C GLN A 49 -7.88 9.92 -5.28
N ALA A 50 -8.04 8.98 -6.21
CA ALA A 50 -8.69 9.22 -7.49
C ALA A 50 -10.15 9.67 -7.32
N PHE A 51 -10.89 9.02 -6.42
CA PHE A 51 -12.23 9.44 -6.02
C PHE A 51 -12.20 10.89 -5.50
N GLN A 52 -11.33 11.19 -4.53
CA GLN A 52 -11.23 12.54 -3.95
C GLN A 52 -10.98 13.60 -5.03
N ASN A 53 -10.01 13.36 -5.91
CA ASN A 53 -9.62 14.31 -6.94
C ASN A 53 -10.70 14.52 -7.99
N LYS A 54 -11.41 13.45 -8.37
CA LYS A 54 -12.53 13.52 -9.31
C LYS A 54 -13.69 14.32 -8.72
N PHE A 55 -14.17 13.91 -7.55
CA PHE A 55 -15.36 14.52 -6.94
C PHE A 55 -15.09 15.92 -6.39
N SER A 56 -13.84 16.25 -6.02
CA SER A 56 -13.47 17.63 -5.64
C SER A 56 -13.59 18.60 -6.83
N LYS A 57 -13.35 18.14 -8.06
CA LYS A 57 -13.58 18.93 -9.28
C LYS A 57 -15.08 19.09 -9.56
N GLU A 58 -15.84 18.01 -9.42
CA GLU A 58 -17.30 18.00 -9.62
C GLU A 58 -18.04 18.88 -8.60
N LEU A 59 -17.47 19.10 -7.41
CA LEU A 59 -18.05 19.96 -6.37
C LEU A 59 -18.28 21.42 -6.82
N ALA A 60 -17.47 21.91 -7.77
CA ALA A 60 -17.65 23.27 -8.30
C ALA A 60 -19.00 23.43 -9.02
N THR A 61 -19.44 22.37 -9.73
CA THR A 61 -20.60 22.38 -10.62
C THR A 61 -21.79 21.58 -10.08
N ALA A 62 -21.63 20.86 -8.96
CA ALA A 62 -22.69 20.05 -8.38
C ALA A 62 -23.85 20.91 -7.83
N GLU A 63 -25.09 20.46 -8.07
CA GLU A 63 -26.29 21.03 -7.45
C GLU A 63 -26.36 20.68 -5.96
N ASP A 64 -26.06 19.43 -5.59
CA ASP A 64 -26.06 18.95 -4.20
C ASP A 64 -24.65 18.99 -3.58
N LYS A 65 -24.19 20.19 -3.25
CA LYS A 65 -22.84 20.44 -2.69
C LYS A 65 -22.66 19.91 -1.27
N GLU A 66 -23.70 19.89 -0.45
CA GLU A 66 -23.61 19.44 0.95
C GLU A 66 -23.36 17.93 1.04
N ASN A 67 -24.12 17.14 0.29
CA ASN A 67 -23.95 15.70 0.24
C ASN A 67 -22.57 15.32 -0.32
N LEU A 68 -22.12 16.02 -1.37
CA LEU A 68 -20.81 15.77 -1.95
C LEU A 68 -19.67 16.16 -1.01
N LYS A 69 -19.79 17.26 -0.25
CA LYS A 69 -18.83 17.62 0.81
C LYS A 69 -18.75 16.55 1.90
N ALA A 70 -19.88 16.00 2.33
CA ALA A 70 -19.91 14.94 3.33
C ALA A 70 -19.14 13.70 2.84
N LYS A 71 -19.40 13.24 1.61
CA LYS A 71 -18.67 12.12 0.99
C LYS A 71 -17.18 12.39 0.84
N LEU A 72 -16.80 13.60 0.42
CA LEU A 72 -15.39 14.00 0.32
C LEU A 72 -14.69 14.06 1.68
N SER A 73 -15.41 14.45 2.73
CA SER A 73 -14.88 14.44 4.10
C SER A 73 -14.66 13.02 4.61
N GLU A 74 -15.63 12.13 4.41
CA GLU A 74 -15.51 10.72 4.77
C GLU A 74 -14.37 10.04 4.01
N ASN A 75 -14.28 10.27 2.69
CA ASN A 75 -13.23 9.72 1.87
C ASN A 75 -11.84 10.23 2.29
N LYS A 76 -11.72 11.48 2.75
CA LYS A 76 -10.47 12.01 3.30
C LYS A 76 -10.02 11.26 4.57
N SER A 77 -10.96 10.86 5.43
CA SER A 77 -10.65 9.99 6.58
C SER A 77 -10.13 8.63 6.11
N LYS A 78 -10.82 8.02 5.13
CA LYS A 78 -10.41 6.73 4.54
C LYS A 78 -9.01 6.81 3.93
N ILE A 79 -8.69 7.88 3.21
CA ILE A 79 -7.34 8.11 2.66
C ILE A 79 -6.30 8.14 3.78
N ASN A 80 -6.55 8.86 4.87
CA ASN A 80 -5.61 8.94 5.99
C ASN A 80 -5.39 7.58 6.66
N GLU A 81 -6.47 6.86 6.94
CA GLU A 81 -6.40 5.50 7.50
C GLU A 81 -5.65 4.54 6.57
N GLN A 82 -5.96 4.59 5.28
CA GLN A 82 -5.37 3.74 4.27
C GLN A 82 -3.88 4.06 4.07
N SER A 83 -3.52 5.35 4.08
CA SER A 83 -2.12 5.79 4.03
C SER A 83 -1.35 5.34 5.26
N ALA A 84 -1.95 5.37 6.45
CA ALA A 84 -1.31 4.87 7.66
C ALA A 84 -1.03 3.36 7.57
N LYS A 85 -1.96 2.56 7.03
CA LYS A 85 -1.74 1.13 6.80
C LYS A 85 -0.62 0.87 5.80
N VAL A 86 -0.61 1.59 4.68
CA VAL A 86 0.47 1.49 3.67
C VAL A 86 1.81 1.80 4.31
N ASN A 87 1.93 2.91 5.05
CA ASN A 87 3.17 3.28 5.73
C ASN A 87 3.61 2.23 6.76
N ALA A 88 2.68 1.66 7.53
CA ALA A 88 2.99 0.61 8.49
C ALA A 88 3.54 -0.66 7.80
N LEU A 89 2.93 -1.07 6.68
CA LEU A 89 3.39 -2.20 5.88
C LEU A 89 4.76 -1.93 5.22
N GLU A 90 5.00 -0.70 4.76
CA GLU A 90 6.31 -0.30 4.22
C GLU A 90 7.39 -0.34 5.30
N ASN A 91 7.10 0.18 6.49
CA ASN A 91 8.03 0.11 7.62
C ASN A 91 8.33 -1.34 8.01
N GLU A 92 7.31 -2.20 8.11
CA GLU A 92 7.52 -3.62 8.46
C GLU A 92 8.35 -4.35 7.40
N LEU A 93 8.12 -4.06 6.11
CA LEU A 93 8.94 -4.59 5.03
C LEU A 93 10.38 -4.08 5.09
N GLU A 94 10.58 -2.82 5.45
CA GLU A 94 11.90 -2.22 5.59
C GLU A 94 12.66 -2.82 6.78
N GLU A 95 12.01 -3.03 7.91
CA GLU A 95 12.60 -3.72 9.07
C GLU A 95 13.04 -5.15 8.72
N ILE A 96 12.18 -5.91 8.05
CA ILE A 96 12.54 -7.27 7.59
C ILE A 96 13.70 -7.21 6.59
N ALA A 97 13.69 -6.24 5.66
CA ALA A 97 14.77 -6.06 4.69
C ALA A 97 16.12 -5.63 5.32
N HIS A 98 16.11 -5.05 6.53
CA HIS A 98 17.32 -4.74 7.29
C HIS A 98 17.79 -5.92 8.16
N ALA A 99 16.87 -6.77 8.60
CA ALA A 99 17.17 -7.95 9.41
C ALA A 99 17.77 -9.12 8.60
N ILE A 100 17.71 -9.06 7.27
CA ILE A 100 18.20 -10.07 6.31
C ILE A 100 19.46 -9.61 5.60
#